data_AF-A0A3M6T854-F1
#
_entry.id   AF-A0A3M6T854-F1
#
_cell.length_a   1.000
_cell.length_b   1.000
_cell.length_c   1.000
_cell.angle_alpha   90.00
_cell.angle_beta   90.00
_cell.angle_gamma   90.00
#
_symmetry.space_group_name_H-M   'P 1'
#
loop_
_entity.id
_entity.type
_entity.pdbx_description
1 polymer ?
#
loop_
_entity_poly.entity_id
_entity_poly.type
_entity_poly.pdbx_seq_one_letter_code
_entity_poly.pdbx_strand_id
1 'polypeptide(L)'
;MADSEDEEVPPQRDVKDFSFKQMRKMRMFDSPINLPTARSSLLAVSTKYGLTFIGCPTVKKTETIERINESDEGSMYNVVANCPSALKEISHPVQFVGLSSDDVTLPLCYVDGDQTVIYLYNIPTLGSSDDETTL
;
A
#
# COMPACT_ATOMS: atom_id res chain seq x y z
N MET A 1 -25.75 -41.19 -13.46
CA MET A 1 -24.74 -40.74 -12.49
C MET A 1 -23.70 -40.03 -13.33
N ALA A 2 -23.60 -38.71 -13.21
CA ALA A 2 -22.65 -37.92 -13.99
C ALA A 2 -21.36 -37.88 -13.18
N ASP A 3 -20.37 -38.64 -13.62
CA ASP A 3 -18.98 -38.50 -13.17
C ASP A 3 -18.49 -37.14 -13.70
N SER A 4 -18.35 -36.17 -12.81
CA SER A 4 -17.69 -34.91 -13.10
C SER A 4 -16.20 -35.21 -13.30
N GLU A 5 -15.72 -34.90 -14.50
CA GLU A 5 -14.35 -35.03 -14.95
C GLU A 5 -13.35 -34.54 -13.89
N ASP A 6 -12.32 -35.34 -13.66
CA ASP A 6 -11.19 -35.06 -12.78
C ASP A 6 -10.65 -33.65 -13.05
N GLU A 7 -10.84 -32.72 -12.11
CA GLU A 7 -10.11 -31.45 -12.12
C GLU A 7 -8.62 -31.78 -11.97
N GLU A 8 -7.87 -31.67 -13.08
CA GLU A 8 -6.45 -31.95 -13.13
C GLU A 8 -5.72 -30.97 -12.18
N VAL A 9 -5.38 -31.47 -10.98
CA VAL A 9 -4.75 -30.67 -9.92
C VAL A 9 -3.41 -30.12 -10.43
N PRO A 10 -3.12 -28.80 -10.27
CA PRO A 10 -1.85 -28.23 -10.70
C PRO A 10 -0.65 -28.96 -10.09
N PRO A 11 0.45 -29.18 -10.85
CA PRO A 11 1.61 -29.91 -10.35
C PRO A 11 2.29 -29.14 -9.21
N GLN A 12 2.44 -29.79 -8.06
CA GLN A 12 3.15 -29.25 -6.90
C GLN A 12 4.61 -29.72 -6.90
N ARG A 13 5.53 -28.83 -6.51
CA ARG A 13 6.96 -29.14 -6.39
C ARG A 13 7.53 -28.54 -5.12
N ASP A 14 8.31 -29.33 -4.40
CA ASP A 14 9.11 -28.83 -3.29
C ASP A 14 10.29 -28.01 -3.83
N VAL A 15 10.32 -26.71 -3.50
CA VAL A 15 11.39 -25.81 -3.90
C VAL A 15 12.26 -25.50 -2.68
N LYS A 16 13.38 -26.23 -2.52
CA LYS A 16 14.29 -26.09 -1.37
C LYS A 16 15.16 -24.83 -1.43
N ASP A 17 15.39 -24.30 -2.63
CA ASP A 17 16.26 -23.15 -2.87
C ASP A 17 15.51 -21.81 -2.80
N PHE A 18 14.24 -21.83 -2.38
CA PHE A 18 13.40 -20.64 -2.22
C PHE A 18 12.93 -20.52 -0.77
N SER A 19 13.08 -19.34 -0.19
CA SER A 19 12.57 -19.05 1.15
C SER A 19 12.15 -17.59 1.27
N PHE A 20 11.18 -17.33 2.15
CA PHE A 20 10.85 -15.97 2.56
C PHE A 20 11.65 -15.61 3.81
N LYS A 21 12.23 -14.41 3.83
CA LYS A 21 12.82 -13.82 5.03
C LYS A 21 11.87 -12.76 5.57
N GLN A 22 11.40 -12.94 6.80
CA GLN A 22 10.58 -11.94 7.45
C GLN A 22 11.40 -10.67 7.75
N MET A 23 10.91 -9.53 7.26
CA MET A 23 11.35 -8.20 7.66
C MET A 23 10.55 -7.72 8.89
N ARG A 24 10.95 -6.61 9.49
CA ARG A 24 10.19 -6.01 10.59
C ARG A 24 8.80 -5.59 10.15
N LYS A 25 7.87 -5.66 11.11
CA LYS A 25 6.50 -5.17 10.92
C LYS A 25 6.49 -3.68 11.20
N MET A 26 5.85 -2.93 10.31
CA MET A 26 5.69 -1.48 10.44
C MET A 26 4.22 -1.14 10.55
N ARG A 27 3.87 -0.35 11.55
CA ARG A 27 2.51 0.15 11.73
C ARG A 27 2.37 1.47 10.98
N MET A 28 1.64 1.44 9.87
CA MET A 28 1.34 2.64 9.09
C MET A 28 0.10 3.36 9.62
N PHE A 29 -0.86 2.62 10.17
CA PHE A 29 -2.12 3.15 10.70
C PHE A 29 -2.54 2.36 11.94
N ASP A 30 -3.39 2.96 12.77
CA ASP A 30 -4.00 2.26 13.89
C ASP A 30 -4.94 1.14 13.42
N SER A 31 -5.14 0.15 14.28
CA SER A 31 -6.05 -0.95 13.97
C SER A 31 -7.48 -0.42 13.88
N PRO A 32 -8.22 -0.71 12.80
CA PRO A 32 -9.58 -0.24 12.68
C PRO A 32 -10.50 -1.00 13.65
N ILE A 33 -11.60 -0.35 14.06
CA ILE A 33 -12.62 -0.97 14.91
C ILE A 33 -13.32 -2.12 14.16
N ASN A 34 -13.59 -1.91 12.88
CA ASN A 34 -14.24 -2.88 11.99
C ASN A 34 -13.29 -3.30 10.87
N LEU A 35 -13.34 -4.57 10.48
CA LEU A 35 -12.53 -5.09 9.38
C LEU A 35 -13.03 -4.53 8.04
N PRO A 36 -12.15 -3.93 7.20
CA PRO A 36 -12.53 -3.55 5.84
C PRO A 36 -12.91 -4.79 5.01
N THR A 37 -14.10 -4.79 4.43
CA THR A 37 -14.61 -5.90 3.60
C THR A 37 -14.66 -5.56 2.10
N ALA A 38 -14.62 -4.27 1.77
CA ALA A 38 -14.58 -3.82 0.39
C ALA A 38 -13.25 -4.24 -0.27
N ARG A 39 -13.32 -4.58 -1.57
CA ARG A 39 -12.12 -4.81 -2.37
C ARG A 39 -11.28 -3.53 -2.37
N SER A 40 -10.00 -3.67 -2.05
CA SER A 40 -9.08 -2.54 -2.00
C SER A 40 -7.69 -2.91 -2.51
N SER A 41 -6.96 -1.90 -2.98
CA SER A 41 -5.54 -1.99 -3.33
C SER A 41 -4.85 -0.78 -2.73
N LEU A 42 -4.34 -0.93 -1.51
CA LEU A 42 -3.93 0.19 -0.66
C LEU A 42 -2.42 0.40 -0.61
N LEU A 43 -1.67 -0.27 -1.48
CA LEU A 43 -0.21 -0.22 -1.51
C LEU A 43 0.29 -0.06 -2.94
N ALA A 44 1.11 0.97 -3.16
CA ALA A 44 1.86 1.15 -4.40
C ALA A 44 3.34 1.44 -4.09
N VAL A 45 4.25 0.90 -4.90
CA VAL A 45 5.69 1.01 -4.67
C VAL A 45 6.36 1.51 -5.94
N SER A 46 7.04 2.65 -5.84
CA SER A 46 7.96 3.13 -6.86
C SER A 46 9.34 2.57 -6.53
N THR A 47 9.76 1.56 -7.28
CA THR A 47 11.13 1.02 -7.19
C THR A 47 12.16 1.99 -7.75
N LYS A 48 11.76 2.80 -8.74
CA LYS A 48 12.60 3.83 -9.37
C LYS A 48 13.04 4.90 -8.40
N TYR A 49 12.12 5.40 -7.56
CA TYR A 49 12.40 6.45 -6.60
C TYR A 49 12.57 5.94 -5.17
N GLY A 50 12.32 4.66 -4.93
CA GLY A 50 12.40 4.04 -3.61
C GLY A 50 11.34 4.58 -2.65
N LEU A 51 10.12 4.76 -3.14
CA LEU A 51 8.99 5.29 -2.38
C LEU A 51 7.88 4.25 -2.26
N THR A 52 7.21 4.26 -1.11
CA THR A 52 6.00 3.47 -0.85
C THR A 52 4.85 4.41 -0.54
N PHE A 53 3.70 4.13 -1.13
CA PHE A 53 2.45 4.84 -0.90
C PHE A 53 1.43 3.89 -0.28
N ILE A 54 0.86 4.29 0.85
CA ILE A 54 -0.06 3.47 1.64
C ILE A 54 -1.34 4.26 1.88
N GLY A 55 -2.49 3.70 1.52
CA GLY A 55 -3.80 4.24 1.86
C GLY A 55 -4.39 3.58 3.12
N CYS A 56 -5.07 4.36 4.00
CA CYS A 56 -6.20 3.99 4.88
C CYS A 56 -6.13 4.64 6.30
N PRO A 57 -6.94 5.62 6.71
CA PRO A 57 -8.03 6.27 5.96
C PRO A 57 -7.53 7.34 4.99
N THR A 58 -6.29 7.78 5.18
CA THR A 58 -5.59 8.87 4.47
C THR A 58 -4.44 8.29 3.62
N VAL A 59 -3.62 9.11 2.97
CA VAL A 59 -2.41 8.64 2.24
C VAL A 59 -1.15 8.95 3.00
N LYS A 60 -0.27 7.96 3.13
CA LYS A 60 1.10 8.13 3.59
C LYS A 60 2.09 7.82 2.47
N LYS A 61 3.05 8.71 2.27
CA LYS A 61 4.24 8.57 1.42
C LYS A 61 5.45 8.36 2.33
N THR A 62 6.19 7.28 2.13
CA THR A 62 7.39 6.94 2.91
C THR A 62 8.45 6.30 2.00
N GLU A 63 9.62 6.01 2.54
CA GLU A 63 10.64 5.21 1.85
C GLU A 63 10.19 3.76 1.67
N THR A 64 10.94 2.96 0.91
CA THR A 64 10.71 1.51 0.83
C THR A 64 10.82 0.83 2.20
N ILE A 65 10.01 -0.21 2.39
CA ILE A 65 10.05 -1.09 3.57
C ILE A 65 11.47 -1.60 3.85
N GLU A 66 12.24 -1.91 2.80
CA GLU A 66 13.63 -2.37 2.89
C GLU A 66 14.54 -1.33 3.55
N ARG A 67 14.58 -0.10 3.03
CA ARG A 67 15.38 1.00 3.62
C ARG A 67 15.02 1.27 5.08
N ILE A 68 13.72 1.29 5.40
CA ILE A 68 13.28 1.50 6.78
C ILE A 68 13.78 0.34 7.67
N ASN A 69 13.68 -0.89 7.20
CA ASN A 69 14.14 -2.07 7.92
C ASN A 69 15.68 -2.08 8.12
N GLU A 70 16.45 -1.59 7.15
CA GLU A 70 17.92 -1.46 7.26
C GLU A 70 18.36 -0.37 8.26
N SER A 71 17.58 0.70 8.37
CA SER A 71 17.92 1.86 9.20
C SER A 71 17.68 1.68 10.70
N ASP A 72 16.99 0.62 11.12
CA ASP A 72 16.57 0.39 12.50
C ASP A 72 17.30 -0.85 13.07
N GLU A 73 17.79 -0.80 14.31
CA GLU A 73 18.57 -1.86 14.97
C GLU A 73 17.73 -2.85 15.81
N GLY A 74 16.41 -2.68 15.89
CA GLY A 74 15.50 -3.51 16.71
C GLY A 74 15.36 -5.02 16.38
N SER A 75 14.44 -5.69 17.06
CA SER A 75 14.14 -7.12 16.81
C SER A 75 13.07 -7.30 15.72
N MET A 76 13.12 -8.42 14.98
CA MET A 76 12.07 -8.80 14.01
C MET A 76 10.68 -9.01 14.63
N TYR A 77 10.63 -9.19 15.95
CA TYR A 77 9.39 -9.36 16.73
C TYR A 77 8.74 -8.04 17.12
N ASN A 78 9.46 -6.92 16.99
CA ASN A 78 8.94 -5.61 17.35
C ASN A 78 8.20 -4.97 16.17
N VAL A 79 7.12 -4.25 16.47
CA VAL A 79 6.40 -3.42 15.50
C VAL A 79 6.95 -2.00 15.60
N VAL A 80 7.47 -1.48 14.48
CA VAL A 80 7.87 -0.07 14.39
C VAL A 80 6.61 0.77 14.33
N ALA A 81 6.35 1.55 15.39
CA ALA A 81 5.09 2.29 15.55
C ALA A 81 5.01 3.57 14.71
N ASN A 82 6.15 4.20 14.42
CA ASN A 82 6.22 5.51 13.77
C ASN A 82 7.27 5.50 12.64
N CYS A 83 6.83 5.17 11.43
CA CYS A 83 7.67 5.30 10.25
C CYS A 83 7.65 6.75 9.74
N PRO A 84 8.82 7.37 9.47
CA PRO A 84 8.88 8.69 8.84
C PRO A 84 8.04 8.70 7.55
N SER A 85 7.02 9.54 7.50
CA SER A 85 6.10 9.60 6.35
C SER A 85 5.54 11.01 6.18
N ALA A 86 5.36 11.40 4.92
CA ALA A 86 4.54 12.55 4.56
C ALA A 86 3.09 12.08 4.45
N LEU A 87 2.17 12.81 5.09
CA LEU A 87 0.75 12.50 5.12
C LEU A 87 -0.01 13.48 4.23
N LYS A 88 -0.96 12.99 3.45
CA LYS A 88 -1.93 13.80 2.71
C LYS A 88 -3.33 13.39 3.11
N GLU A 89 -4.04 14.28 3.80
CA GLU A 89 -5.42 14.06 4.22
C GLU A 89 -6.36 13.89 3.03
N ILE A 90 -7.24 12.89 3.14
CA ILE A 90 -8.28 12.57 2.16
C ILE A 90 -9.61 12.58 2.89
N SER A 91 -10.64 13.13 2.25
CA SER A 91 -11.98 13.28 2.85
C SER A 91 -12.68 11.96 3.15
N HIS A 92 -12.28 10.87 2.49
CA HIS A 92 -12.90 9.56 2.58
C HIS A 92 -11.85 8.44 2.66
N PRO A 93 -12.21 7.27 3.23
CA PRO A 93 -11.34 6.10 3.22
C PRO A 93 -10.94 5.71 1.80
N VAL A 94 -9.63 5.71 1.56
CA VAL A 94 -9.04 5.28 0.29
C VAL A 94 -9.38 3.82 0.01
N GLN A 95 -9.75 3.51 -1.23
CA GLN A 95 -9.96 2.15 -1.72
C GLN A 95 -8.86 1.69 -2.68
N PHE A 96 -8.25 2.62 -3.41
CA PHE A 96 -7.19 2.31 -4.37
C PHE A 96 -6.08 3.36 -4.34
N VAL A 97 -4.84 2.90 -4.39
CA VAL A 97 -3.64 3.66 -4.69
C VAL A 97 -2.88 2.92 -5.77
N GLY A 98 -2.43 3.64 -6.79
CA GLY A 98 -1.63 3.08 -7.89
C GLY A 98 -0.46 3.99 -8.25
N LEU A 99 0.27 3.63 -9.31
CA LEU A 99 1.33 4.45 -9.89
C LEU A 99 1.21 4.46 -11.41
N SER A 100 1.48 5.61 -12.03
CA SER A 100 1.73 5.68 -13.47
C SER A 100 3.04 4.97 -13.81
N SER A 101 3.21 4.55 -15.07
CA SER A 101 4.38 3.78 -15.51
C SER A 101 5.72 4.52 -15.41
N ASP A 102 5.70 5.85 -15.29
CA ASP A 102 6.88 6.69 -15.09
C ASP A 102 7.14 7.04 -13.62
N ASP A 103 6.27 6.57 -12.72
CA ASP A 103 6.27 6.77 -11.27
C ASP A 103 6.15 8.25 -10.82
N VAL A 104 5.53 9.12 -11.62
CA VAL A 104 5.36 10.55 -11.25
C VAL A 104 3.92 10.94 -10.91
N THR A 105 2.93 10.13 -11.30
CA THR A 105 1.52 10.34 -10.97
C THR A 105 1.02 9.25 -10.02
N LEU A 106 0.32 9.67 -8.97
CA LEU A 106 -0.33 8.79 -8.01
C LEU A 106 -1.86 8.87 -8.18
N PRO A 107 -2.49 7.91 -8.88
CA PRO A 107 -3.93 7.75 -8.86
C PRO A 107 -4.39 7.26 -7.49
N LEU A 108 -5.39 7.95 -6.95
CA LEU A 108 -6.04 7.61 -5.71
C LEU A 108 -7.54 7.55 -5.92
N CYS A 109 -8.18 6.51 -5.40
CA CYS A 109 -9.63 6.34 -5.48
C CYS A 109 -10.27 6.21 -4.11
N TYR A 110 -11.44 6.81 -3.95
CA TYR A 110 -12.37 6.54 -2.86
C TYR A 110 -13.81 6.57 -3.37
N VAL A 111 -14.75 6.19 -2.51
CA VAL A 111 -16.18 6.23 -2.81
C VAL A 111 -16.83 7.29 -1.92
N ASP A 112 -17.64 8.15 -2.55
CA ASP A 112 -18.49 9.15 -1.90
C ASP A 112 -19.94 8.90 -2.33
N GLY A 113 -20.74 8.33 -1.43
CA GLY A 113 -22.07 7.81 -1.75
C GLY A 113 -22.01 6.72 -2.84
N ASP A 114 -22.70 6.96 -3.96
CA ASP A 114 -22.71 6.07 -5.12
C ASP A 114 -21.66 6.45 -6.18
N GLN A 115 -20.82 7.46 -5.90
CA GLN A 115 -19.82 7.97 -6.83
C GLN A 115 -18.44 7.42 -6.50
N THR A 116 -17.73 7.00 -7.54
CA THR A 116 -16.31 6.68 -7.46
C THR A 116 -15.52 7.90 -7.86
N VAL A 117 -14.72 8.45 -6.94
CA VAL A 117 -13.90 9.63 -7.16
C VAL A 117 -12.44 9.21 -7.32
N ILE A 118 -11.79 9.68 -8.38
CA ILE A 118 -10.36 9.46 -8.64
C ILE A 118 -9.64 10.80 -8.64
N TYR A 119 -8.62 10.91 -7.79
CA TYR A 119 -7.66 12.00 -7.79
C TYR A 119 -6.34 11.55 -8.39
N LEU A 120 -5.70 12.46 -9.13
CA LEU A 120 -4.39 12.25 -9.74
C LEU A 120 -3.42 13.25 -9.10
N TYR A 121 -2.51 12.75 -8.27
CA TYR A 121 -1.52 13.59 -7.61
C TYR A 121 -0.17 13.54 -8.31
N ASN A 122 0.52 14.68 -8.33
CA ASN A 122 1.92 14.77 -8.73
C ASN A 122 2.81 14.37 -7.53
N ILE A 123 3.58 13.29 -7.68
CA ILE A 123 4.35 12.68 -6.57
C ILE A 123 5.45 13.60 -6.00
N PRO A 124 6.25 14.31 -6.83
CA PRO A 124 7.20 15.31 -6.38
C PRO A 124 6.63 16.35 -5.40
N THR A 125 5.40 16.81 -5.62
CA THR A 125 4.76 17.84 -4.79
C THR A 125 3.85 17.27 -3.70
N LEU A 126 3.61 15.95 -3.72
CA LEU A 126 2.76 15.31 -2.73
C LEU A 126 3.38 15.40 -1.32
N GLY A 127 2.67 16.12 -0.43
CA GLY A 127 3.04 16.31 0.97
C GLY A 127 3.97 17.50 1.25
N SER A 128 4.25 18.36 0.26
CA SER A 128 4.84 19.68 0.52
C SER A 128 3.79 20.65 1.07
N SER A 129 4.19 21.67 1.84
CA SER A 129 3.31 22.70 2.41
C SER A 129 2.49 23.49 1.39
N ASP A 130 2.86 23.42 0.10
CA ASP A 130 2.26 24.19 -0.99
C ASP A 130 1.04 23.49 -1.61
N ASP A 131 0.56 22.41 -1.00
CA ASP A 131 -0.58 21.61 -1.44
C ASP A 131 -1.93 22.25 -1.06
N GLU A 132 -2.00 23.59 -1.14
CA GLU A 132 -3.21 24.40 -1.01
C GLU A 132 -4.07 24.11 -2.25
N THR A 133 -5.10 23.29 -2.04
CA THR A 133 -5.98 22.82 -3.11
C THR A 133 -6.85 23.98 -3.55
N THR A 134 -6.40 24.71 -4.58
CA THR A 134 -7.29 25.50 -5.43
C THR A 134 -8.07 24.49 -6.28
N LEU A 135 -9.32 24.21 -5.91
CA LEU A 135 -10.45 23.91 -6.80
C LEU A 135 -11.75 24.02 -5.99
#